data_AF-A0A939K794-F1
#
_entry.id   AF-A0A939K794-F1
#
_cell.length_a   1.000
_cell.length_b   1.000
_cell.length_c   1.000
_cell.angle_alpha   90.00
_cell.angle_beta   90.00
_cell.angle_gamma   90.00
#
_symmetry.space_group_name_H-M   'P 1'
#
loop_
_entity.id
_entity.type
_entity.pdbx_description
1 polymer ?
#
loop_
_entity_poly.entity_id
_entity_poly.type
_entity_poly.pdbx_seq_one_letter_code
_entity_poly.pdbx_strand_id
1 'polypeptide(L)'
;MNTKTKVDCPVCGYQGIEGNICPNCDTDVSLIRSLAELPQRPKSWTTGIAILMLMIGITIGVGGSFFALQTAIYTATVPKPTVTTTPNLSPQVITPVIPKPASPLATYTVKSGDTLSSIAGKFCSKPTDWQLIVAANAELQKRENKLDIDQELKIPSSCKRKNP
;
A
#
# COMPACT_ATOMS: atom_id res chain seq x y z
N MET A 1 4.93 -41.19 -10.38
CA MET A 1 3.86 -42.20 -10.24
C MET A 1 2.60 -41.43 -9.88
N ASN A 2 1.70 -41.19 -10.83
CA ASN A 2 0.49 -40.39 -10.58
C ASN A 2 -0.55 -41.27 -9.89
N THR A 3 -0.47 -41.37 -8.57
CA THR A 3 -1.55 -41.92 -7.76
C THR A 3 -2.70 -40.93 -7.82
N LYS A 4 -3.72 -41.23 -8.63
CA LYS A 4 -4.94 -40.43 -8.73
C LYS A 4 -5.60 -40.42 -7.35
N THR A 5 -5.52 -39.30 -6.63
CA THR A 5 -6.11 -39.15 -5.28
C THR A 5 -7.61 -39.42 -5.35
N LYS A 6 -8.11 -40.33 -4.52
CA LYS A 6 -9.55 -40.63 -4.39
C LYS A 6 -10.20 -39.61 -3.46
N VAL A 7 -11.37 -39.09 -3.83
CA VAL A 7 -12.11 -38.09 -3.04
C VAL A 7 -13.51 -38.60 -2.71
N ASP A 8 -14.03 -38.17 -1.57
CA ASP A 8 -15.36 -38.58 -1.09
C ASP A 8 -16.39 -37.49 -1.38
N CYS A 9 -17.60 -37.88 -1.77
CA CYS A 9 -18.68 -36.95 -2.10
C CYS A 9 -19.33 -36.39 -0.83
N PRO A 10 -19.36 -35.07 -0.64
CA PRO A 10 -20.01 -34.46 0.52
C PRO A 10 -21.54 -34.44 0.43
N VAL A 11 -22.10 -34.58 -0.77
CA VAL A 11 -23.57 -34.46 -0.99
C VAL A 11 -24.28 -35.77 -0.66
N CYS A 12 -23.79 -36.89 -1.19
CA CYS A 12 -24.44 -38.19 -1.01
C CYS A 12 -23.62 -39.19 -0.17
N GLY A 13 -22.43 -38.81 0.29
CA GLY A 13 -21.54 -39.68 1.06
C GLY A 13 -20.87 -40.79 0.23
N TYR A 14 -20.98 -40.78 -1.09
CA TYR A 14 -20.33 -41.76 -1.96
C TYR A 14 -18.80 -41.63 -1.89
N GLN A 15 -18.12 -42.72 -1.55
CA GLN A 15 -16.67 -42.72 -1.29
C GLN A 15 -15.86 -43.09 -2.53
N GLY A 16 -14.60 -42.66 -2.58
CA GLY A 16 -13.64 -43.23 -3.51
C GLY A 16 -13.80 -42.83 -4.98
N ILE A 17 -14.21 -41.58 -5.25
CA ILE A 17 -14.46 -41.09 -6.60
C ILE A 17 -13.15 -40.87 -7.35
N GLU A 18 -13.04 -41.51 -8.51
CA GLU A 18 -11.89 -41.36 -9.40
C GLU A 18 -12.11 -40.27 -10.47
N GLY A 19 -13.35 -39.92 -10.77
CA GLY A 19 -13.72 -38.90 -11.78
C GLY A 19 -13.91 -37.49 -11.19
N ASN A 20 -14.31 -36.56 -12.05
CA ASN A 20 -14.70 -35.20 -11.63
C ASN A 20 -16.17 -35.13 -11.21
N ILE A 21 -16.97 -36.13 -11.54
CA ILE A 21 -18.41 -36.18 -11.28
C ILE A 21 -18.69 -37.41 -10.42
N CYS A 22 -19.49 -37.23 -9.37
CA CYS A 22 -19.95 -38.32 -8.53
C CYS A 22 -20.96 -39.20 -9.29
N PRO A 23 -20.76 -40.53 -9.39
CA PRO A 23 -21.66 -41.41 -10.13
C PRO A 23 -23.02 -41.65 -9.46
N ASN A 24 -23.19 -41.22 -8.21
CA ASN A 24 -24.40 -41.45 -7.43
C ASN A 24 -25.34 -40.24 -7.40
N CYS A 25 -24.80 -39.02 -7.45
CA CYS A 25 -25.61 -37.79 -7.32
C CYS A 25 -25.20 -36.68 -8.30
N ASP A 26 -24.41 -37.02 -9.32
CA ASP A 26 -23.93 -36.11 -10.38
C ASP A 26 -23.30 -34.80 -9.91
N THR A 27 -22.83 -34.76 -8.65
CA THR A 27 -22.16 -33.59 -8.08
C THR A 27 -20.74 -33.50 -8.63
N ASP A 28 -20.35 -32.29 -9.06
CA ASP A 28 -18.99 -31.97 -9.48
C ASP A 28 -18.06 -31.86 -8.26
N VAL A 29 -17.05 -32.75 -8.20
CA VAL A 29 -16.02 -32.82 -7.15
C VAL A 29 -14.64 -32.36 -7.64
N SER A 30 -14.55 -31.78 -8.84
CA SER A 30 -13.29 -31.29 -9.44
C SER A 30 -12.54 -30.29 -8.55
N LEU A 31 -13.27 -29.42 -7.85
CA LEU A 31 -12.71 -28.43 -6.94
C LEU A 31 -12.05 -29.07 -5.71
N ILE A 32 -12.70 -30.09 -5.14
CA ILE A 32 -12.18 -30.82 -3.97
C ILE A 32 -10.91 -31.58 -4.38
N ARG A 33 -10.92 -32.14 -5.60
CA ARG A 33 -9.77 -32.82 -6.17
C ARG A 33 -8.58 -31.89 -6.35
N SER A 34 -8.79 -30.70 -6.94
CA SER A 34 -7.70 -29.74 -7.14
C SER A 34 -7.10 -29.25 -5.82
N LEU A 35 -7.93 -29.11 -4.77
CA LEU A 35 -7.48 -28.83 -3.41
C LEU A 35 -6.66 -29.98 -2.80
N ALA A 36 -7.04 -31.24 -3.05
CA ALA A 36 -6.32 -32.42 -2.56
C ALA A 36 -4.98 -32.65 -3.30
N GLU A 37 -4.87 -32.18 -4.54
CA GLU A 37 -3.67 -32.26 -5.38
C GLU A 37 -2.71 -31.07 -5.16
N LEU A 38 -3.02 -30.17 -4.21
CA LEU A 38 -2.12 -29.09 -3.84
C LEU A 38 -0.73 -29.65 -3.50
N PRO A 39 0.35 -29.07 -4.04
CA PRO A 39 1.71 -29.52 -3.77
C PRO A 39 1.94 -29.43 -2.27
N GLN A 40 2.05 -30.59 -1.61
CA GLN A 40 2.36 -30.63 -0.19
C GLN A 40 3.72 -29.96 0.01
N ARG A 41 3.79 -28.95 0.88
CA ARG A 41 5.02 -28.19 1.10
C ARG A 41 6.15 -29.16 1.47
N PRO A 42 7.29 -29.13 0.78
CA PRO A 42 8.40 -30.00 1.13
C PRO A 42 8.88 -29.66 2.54
N LYS A 43 8.96 -30.67 3.40
CA LYS A 43 9.36 -30.58 4.82
C LYS A 43 10.72 -29.89 5.05
N SER A 44 11.55 -29.80 4.00
CA SER A 44 12.86 -29.13 4.01
C SER A 44 12.78 -27.59 4.01
N TRP A 45 11.72 -27.02 3.44
CA TRP A 45 11.57 -25.57 3.26
C TRP A 45 11.47 -24.80 4.59
N THR A 46 10.93 -25.41 5.65
CA THR A 46 10.80 -24.79 6.97
C THR A 46 12.12 -24.71 7.72
N THR A 47 12.99 -25.71 7.55
CA THR A 47 14.29 -25.74 8.24
C THR A 47 15.26 -24.71 7.65
N GLY A 48 15.24 -24.53 6.32
CA GLY A 48 16.05 -23.51 5.65
C GLY A 48 15.70 -22.09 6.07
N ILE A 49 14.40 -21.76 6.17
CA ILE A 49 13.94 -20.44 6.64
C ILE A 49 14.30 -20.23 8.11
N ALA A 50 14.14 -21.24 8.96
CA ALA A 50 14.47 -21.14 10.38
C ALA A 50 15.97 -20.84 10.59
N ILE A 51 16.86 -21.51 9.86
CA ILE A 51 18.31 -21.26 9.91
C ILE A 51 18.64 -19.85 9.38
N LEU A 52 18.03 -19.43 8.27
CA LEU A 52 18.24 -18.09 7.71
C LEU A 52 17.81 -16.98 8.68
N MET A 53 16.64 -17.12 9.32
CA MET A 53 16.14 -16.17 10.32
C MET A 53 17.04 -16.10 11.56
N LEU A 54 17.58 -17.25 12.01
CA LEU A 54 18.50 -17.31 13.14
C LEU A 54 19.83 -16.59 12.82
N MET A 55 20.37 -16.80 11.63
CA MET A 55 21.60 -16.12 11.18
C MET A 55 21.43 -14.60 11.04
N ILE A 56 20.28 -14.14 10.54
CA ILE A 56 19.96 -12.70 10.45
C ILE A 56 19.77 -12.09 11.84
N GLY A 57 19.13 -12.80 12.78
CA GLY A 57 18.96 -12.32 14.16
C GLY A 57 20.29 -12.11 14.89
N ILE A 58 21.27 -12.99 14.68
CA ILE A 58 22.60 -12.88 15.29
C ILE A 58 23.40 -11.69 14.73
N THR A 59 23.32 -11.41 13.42
CA THR A 59 24.07 -10.30 12.81
C THR A 59 23.53 -8.92 13.22
N ILE A 60 22.22 -8.77 13.42
CA ILE A 60 21.62 -7.51 13.90
C ILE A 60 21.91 -7.27 15.39
N GLY A 61 21.98 -8.32 16.21
CA GLY A 61 22.21 -8.23 17.66
C GLY A 61 23.58 -7.66 18.08
N VAL A 62 24.61 -7.78 17.24
CA VAL A 62 25.97 -7.27 17.54
C VAL A 62 26.25 -5.92 16.87
N GLY A 63 25.58 -5.60 15.75
CA GLY A 63 25.79 -4.35 15.00
C GLY A 63 25.01 -3.13 15.51
N GLY A 64 24.01 -3.31 16.38
CA GLY A 64 23.15 -2.23 16.86
C GLY A 64 23.78 -1.26 17.87
N SER A 65 24.87 -1.64 18.53
CA SER A 65 25.47 -0.85 19.62
C SER A 65 26.28 0.38 19.16
N PHE A 66 26.46 0.58 17.85
CA PHE A 66 27.27 1.69 17.32
C PHE A 66 26.46 2.88 16.78
N PHE A 67 25.13 2.83 16.74
CA PHE A 67 24.29 3.93 16.24
C PHE A 67 23.78 4.89 17.32
N ALA A 68 24.27 4.78 18.56
CA ALA A 68 23.84 5.61 19.70
C ALA A 68 24.76 6.80 20.03
N LEU A 69 25.44 7.40 19.03
CA LEU A 69 26.23 8.61 19.29
C LEU A 69 26.24 9.58 18.10
N GLN A 70 25.05 10.05 17.70
CA GLN A 70 24.96 11.32 16.98
C GLN A 70 23.78 12.15 17.47
N THR A 71 23.87 12.61 18.71
CA THR A 71 23.19 13.84 19.12
C THR A 71 23.87 15.00 18.42
N ALA A 72 23.54 15.22 17.15
CA ALA A 72 23.81 16.49 16.50
C ALA A 72 22.96 17.54 17.22
N ILE A 73 23.61 18.29 18.11
CA ILE A 73 23.02 19.44 18.78
C ILE A 73 22.88 20.52 17.71
N TYR A 74 21.78 20.51 16.97
CA TYR A 74 21.42 21.60 16.09
C TYR A 74 21.01 22.77 16.98
N THR A 75 21.97 23.63 17.32
CA THR A 75 21.69 24.98 17.80
C THR A 75 21.12 25.77 16.64
N ALA A 76 19.79 25.81 16.54
CA ALA A 76 19.11 26.77 15.71
C ALA A 76 19.35 28.16 16.33
N THR A 77 20.31 28.90 15.79
CA THR A 77 20.45 30.33 16.04
C THR A 77 19.22 31.01 15.45
N VAL A 78 18.22 31.29 16.28
CA VAL A 78 17.08 32.14 15.89
C VAL A 78 17.62 33.57 15.81
N PRO A 79 17.75 34.19 14.61
CA PRO A 79 17.92 35.63 14.57
C PRO A 79 16.67 36.26 15.18
N LYS A 80 16.86 36.92 16.33
CA LYS A 80 15.87 37.78 16.99
C LYS A 80 15.19 38.65 15.92
N PRO A 81 13.89 38.49 15.65
CA PRO A 81 13.19 39.51 14.88
C PRO A 81 13.11 40.75 15.76
N THR A 82 13.90 41.76 15.41
CA THR A 82 13.74 43.12 15.89
C THR A 82 12.36 43.59 15.43
N VAL A 83 11.36 43.48 16.30
CA VAL A 83 10.09 44.15 16.13
C VAL A 83 10.32 45.62 16.46
N THR A 84 10.64 46.40 15.43
CA THR A 84 10.50 47.86 15.47
C THR A 84 9.05 48.18 15.16
N THR A 85 8.31 48.51 16.20
CA THR A 85 6.96 49.06 16.11
C THR A 85 7.03 50.48 15.55
N THR A 86 6.55 50.67 14.33
CA THR A 86 6.13 51.98 13.83
C THR A 86 4.75 51.82 13.18
N PRO A 87 3.68 52.37 13.77
CA PRO A 87 2.39 52.41 13.10
C PRO A 87 2.43 53.56 12.08
N ASN A 88 2.69 53.23 10.81
CA ASN A 88 2.51 54.18 9.73
C ASN A 88 1.30 53.76 8.90
N LEU A 89 0.15 54.32 9.25
CA LEU A 89 -1.06 54.32 8.43
C LEU A 89 -0.79 55.16 7.18
N SER A 90 -0.42 54.49 6.09
CA SER A 90 -0.48 55.09 4.76
C SER A 90 -1.13 54.09 3.79
N PRO A 91 -2.24 54.45 3.12
CA PRO A 91 -2.97 53.55 2.23
C PRO A 91 -2.11 53.16 1.02
N GLN A 92 -1.56 51.94 1.01
CA GLN A 92 -0.96 51.37 -0.19
C GLN A 92 -2.04 50.66 -1.00
N VAL A 93 -2.19 51.16 -2.21
CA VAL A 93 -3.11 50.76 -3.28
C VAL A 93 -3.14 49.24 -3.47
N ILE A 94 -4.34 48.68 -3.38
CA ILE A 94 -4.62 47.26 -3.58
C ILE A 94 -4.50 46.97 -5.08
N THR A 95 -3.32 46.60 -5.56
CA THR A 95 -3.21 45.95 -6.85
C THR A 95 -3.75 44.52 -6.68
N PRO A 96 -4.78 44.08 -7.43
CA PRO A 96 -5.25 42.71 -7.35
C PRO A 96 -4.12 41.81 -7.86
N VAL A 97 -3.47 41.10 -6.95
CA VAL A 97 -2.72 39.90 -7.32
C VAL A 97 -3.78 38.92 -7.80
N ILE A 98 -3.94 38.85 -9.12
CA ILE A 98 -4.68 37.77 -9.77
C ILE A 98 -4.12 36.47 -9.19
N PRO A 99 -4.90 35.69 -8.43
CA PRO A 99 -4.44 34.37 -8.03
C PRO A 99 -4.14 33.62 -9.32
N LYS A 100 -2.88 33.22 -9.48
CA LYS A 100 -2.48 32.26 -10.51
C LYS A 100 -3.53 31.16 -10.53
N PRO A 101 -4.17 30.84 -11.67
CA PRO A 101 -5.20 29.82 -11.72
C PRO A 101 -4.65 28.57 -11.04
N ALA A 102 -5.34 28.11 -9.99
CA ALA A 102 -5.06 26.81 -9.42
C ALA A 102 -5.15 25.83 -10.58
N SER A 103 -4.01 25.23 -10.94
CA SER A 103 -3.95 24.17 -11.94
C SER A 103 -5.06 23.17 -11.64
N PRO A 104 -5.77 22.65 -12.66
CA PRO A 104 -6.99 21.89 -12.44
C PRO A 104 -6.73 20.76 -11.44
N LEU A 105 -7.42 20.82 -10.31
CA LEU A 105 -7.53 19.68 -9.40
C LEU A 105 -8.31 18.64 -10.17
N ALA A 106 -7.61 17.68 -10.78
CA ALA A 106 -8.29 16.51 -11.31
C ALA A 106 -8.90 15.78 -10.12
N THR A 107 -10.17 15.41 -10.21
CA THR A 107 -10.79 14.55 -9.21
C THR A 107 -10.86 13.13 -9.73
N TYR A 108 -10.70 12.17 -8.82
CA TYR A 108 -10.73 10.75 -9.15
C TYR A 108 -11.69 10.02 -8.24
N THR A 109 -12.66 9.32 -8.84
CA THR A 109 -13.55 8.42 -8.14
C THR A 109 -12.89 7.06 -7.96
N VAL A 110 -12.70 6.64 -6.71
CA VAL A 110 -12.07 5.37 -6.35
C VAL A 110 -12.90 4.20 -6.85
N LYS A 111 -12.23 3.25 -7.52
CA LYS A 111 -12.84 2.02 -8.00
C LYS A 111 -12.41 0.82 -7.14
N SER A 112 -13.17 -0.26 -7.24
CA SER A 112 -12.82 -1.52 -6.58
C SER A 112 -11.41 -1.98 -6.97
N GLY A 113 -10.59 -2.30 -5.96
CA GLY A 113 -9.20 -2.73 -6.14
C GLY A 113 -8.17 -1.62 -6.30
N ASP A 114 -8.57 -0.34 -6.29
CA ASP A 114 -7.60 0.76 -6.28
C ASP A 114 -6.85 0.84 -4.94
N THR A 115 -5.60 1.30 -5.03
CA THR A 115 -4.75 1.67 -3.89
C THR A 115 -4.23 3.07 -4.13
N LEU A 116 -3.81 3.77 -3.08
CA LEU A 116 -3.20 5.09 -3.24
C LEU A 116 -1.98 5.06 -4.18
N SER A 117 -1.19 3.99 -4.13
CA SER A 117 -0.04 3.76 -5.01
C SER A 117 -0.45 3.53 -6.47
N SER A 118 -1.51 2.76 -6.73
CA SER A 118 -1.98 2.52 -8.10
C SER A 118 -2.61 3.77 -8.72
N ILE A 119 -3.32 4.57 -7.91
CA ILE A 119 -3.85 5.88 -8.32
C ILE A 119 -2.69 6.84 -8.60
N ALA A 120 -1.69 6.92 -7.71
CA ALA A 120 -0.50 7.72 -7.95
C ALA A 120 0.26 7.29 -9.21
N GLY A 121 0.31 5.99 -9.53
CA GLY A 121 0.88 5.51 -10.78
C GLY A 121 0.12 5.97 -12.04
N LYS A 122 -1.18 6.28 -11.92
CA LYS A 122 -1.99 6.81 -13.05
C LYS A 122 -1.80 8.32 -13.23
N PHE A 123 -1.67 9.07 -12.14
CA PHE A 123 -1.74 10.55 -12.16
C PHE A 123 -0.43 11.26 -11.83
N CYS A 124 0.44 10.66 -11.02
CA CYS A 124 1.69 11.23 -10.55
C CYS A 124 2.89 10.67 -11.36
N SER A 125 4.10 11.12 -11.03
CA SER A 125 5.32 10.65 -11.71
C SER A 125 5.70 9.24 -11.28
N LYS A 126 5.50 8.90 -10.00
CA LYS A 126 5.81 7.60 -9.43
C LYS A 126 4.65 7.08 -8.59
N PRO A 127 4.47 5.74 -8.50
CA PRO A 127 3.52 5.14 -7.55
C PRO A 127 3.82 5.51 -6.09
N THR A 128 5.09 5.83 -5.78
CA THR A 128 5.53 6.24 -4.45
C THR A 128 5.10 7.64 -4.06
N ASP A 129 4.61 8.47 -4.99
CA ASP A 129 4.24 9.87 -4.75
C ASP A 129 2.80 10.01 -4.21
N TRP A 130 2.23 8.91 -3.72
CA TRP A 130 0.88 8.86 -3.19
C TRP A 130 0.67 9.75 -1.96
N GLN A 131 1.73 10.12 -1.24
CA GLN A 131 1.64 11.05 -0.10
C GLN A 131 1.19 12.44 -0.55
N LEU A 132 1.44 12.82 -1.81
CA LEU A 132 0.91 14.07 -2.38
C LEU A 132 -0.62 14.04 -2.44
N ILE A 133 -1.20 12.88 -2.78
CA ILE A 133 -2.65 12.68 -2.79
C ILE A 133 -3.18 12.78 -1.36
N VAL A 134 -2.55 12.13 -0.38
CA VAL A 134 -2.97 12.24 1.04
C VAL A 134 -2.86 13.66 1.57
N ALA A 135 -1.80 14.40 1.20
CA ALA A 135 -1.65 15.80 1.61
C ALA A 135 -2.78 16.70 1.07
N ALA A 136 -3.39 16.36 -0.06
CA ALA A 136 -4.52 17.09 -0.64
C ALA A 136 -5.90 16.66 -0.09
N ASN A 137 -5.96 15.54 0.63
CA ASN A 137 -7.20 14.90 1.12
C ASN A 137 -7.04 14.59 2.62
N ALA A 138 -7.35 15.57 3.47
CA ALA A 138 -7.11 15.49 4.92
C ALA A 138 -7.85 14.32 5.60
N GLU A 139 -8.98 13.89 5.05
CA GLU A 139 -9.76 12.74 5.50
C GLU A 139 -9.04 11.39 5.36
N LEU A 140 -7.99 11.32 4.53
CA LEU A 140 -7.17 10.13 4.39
C LEU A 140 -6.08 10.02 5.46
N GLN A 141 -5.79 11.10 6.18
CA GLN A 141 -4.78 11.08 7.23
C GLN A 141 -5.17 10.03 8.29
N LYS A 142 -4.24 9.13 8.61
CA LYS A 142 -4.38 7.99 9.54
C LYS A 142 -5.16 6.79 9.00
N ARG A 143 -5.61 6.82 7.75
CA ARG A 143 -6.30 5.69 7.10
C ARG A 143 -5.92 5.52 5.64
N GLU A 144 -4.64 5.77 5.34
CA GLU A 144 -4.06 5.76 4.00
C GLU A 144 -4.27 4.42 3.27
N ASN A 145 -4.37 3.33 4.03
CA ASN A 145 -4.59 1.98 3.50
C ASN A 145 -6.08 1.61 3.34
N LYS A 146 -7.02 2.53 3.61
CA LYS A 146 -8.47 2.27 3.54
C LYS A 146 -9.18 3.34 2.72
N LEU A 147 -9.31 3.06 1.43
CA LEU A 147 -10.14 3.81 0.49
C LEU A 147 -11.53 3.21 0.40
N ASP A 148 -12.55 4.05 0.34
CA ASP A 148 -13.92 3.62 0.13
C ASP A 148 -14.27 3.73 -1.36
N ILE A 149 -15.04 2.77 -1.89
CA ILE A 149 -15.44 2.78 -3.30
C ILE A 149 -16.35 3.99 -3.54
N ASP A 150 -16.24 4.59 -4.73
CA ASP A 150 -16.94 5.81 -5.14
C ASP A 150 -16.53 7.08 -4.37
N GLN A 151 -15.53 6.98 -3.49
CA GLN A 151 -14.92 8.15 -2.84
C GLN A 151 -14.25 9.03 -3.90
N GLU A 152 -14.53 10.32 -3.86
CA GLU A 152 -13.88 11.31 -4.71
C GLU A 152 -12.59 11.82 -4.06
N LEU A 153 -11.46 11.64 -4.74
CA LEU A 153 -10.15 12.10 -4.30
C LEU A 153 -9.69 13.30 -5.11
N LYS A 154 -9.19 14.33 -4.42
CA LYS A 154 -8.52 15.47 -5.04
C LYS A 154 -7.11 15.06 -5.46
N ILE A 155 -6.81 15.16 -6.74
CA ILE A 155 -5.47 14.93 -7.27
C ILE A 155 -4.77 16.28 -7.40
N PRO A 156 -3.70 16.53 -6.63
CA PRO A 156 -3.01 17.81 -6.68
C PRO A 156 -2.24 17.95 -8.01
N SER A 157 -2.12 19.17 -8.52
CA SER A 157 -1.35 19.43 -9.75
C SER A 157 0.16 19.19 -9.63
N SER A 158 0.66 18.99 -8.40
CA SER A 158 2.03 18.52 -8.15
C SER A 158 2.24 17.08 -8.64
N CYS A 159 1.17 16.29 -8.76
CA CYS A 159 1.18 15.04 -9.51
C CYS A 159 1.26 15.34 -11.01
N LYS A 160 2.49 15.32 -11.53
CA LYS A 160 2.76 15.37 -12.96
C LYS A 160 3.03 13.96 -13.46
N ARG A 161 2.18 13.46 -14.35
CA ARG A 161 2.50 12.25 -15.11
C ARG A 161 3.68 12.55 -16.04
N LYS A 162 4.77 11.80 -15.93
CA LYS A 162 5.78 11.78 -17.01
C LYS A 162 5.17 11.03 -18.17
N ASN A 163 4.95 11.71 -19.29
CA ASN A 163 4.65 11.02 -20.53
C ASN A 163 5.89 10.18 -20.89
N PRO A 164 5.73 8.88 -21.23
CA PRO A 164 6.83 8.08 -21.73
C PRO A 164 7.40 8.66 -23.04
#